data_AF-A0A402D6G1-F1
#
_entry.id   AF-A0A402D6G1-F1
#
_cell.length_a   1.000
_cell.length_b   1.000
_cell.length_c   1.000
_cell.angle_alpha   90.00
_cell.angle_beta   90.00
_cell.angle_gamma   90.00
#
_symmetry.space_group_name_H-M   'P 1'
#
loop_
_entity.id
_entity.type
_entity.pdbx_description
1 polymer ?
#
loop_
_entity_poly.entity_id
_entity_poly.type
_entity_poly.pdbx_seq_one_letter_code
_entity_poly.pdbx_strand_id
1 'polypeptide(L)'
;MICHECKADNPAGHKFCGGCGKELKAPPPDVLVEGDPTAFYCNKHTKTITRLRCGRCATPICPRCMVQGVAGARCKACAKNKVPIRITGVLHGAGKTIESGMQGRRSTLWYMVILDIIISLFRR
;
A
#
# COMPACT_ATOMS: atom_id res chain seq x y z
N MET A 1 -28.13 -19.40 8.15
CA MET A 1 -26.70 -19.22 7.85
C MET A 1 -26.10 -20.55 7.40
N ILE A 2 -25.27 -20.51 6.36
CA ILE A 2 -24.66 -21.71 5.78
C ILE A 2 -23.42 -22.08 6.61
N CYS A 3 -23.31 -23.34 7.03
CA CYS A 3 -22.11 -23.84 7.70
C CYS A 3 -20.94 -23.94 6.71
N HIS A 4 -19.79 -23.33 7.01
CA HIS A 4 -18.60 -23.40 6.13
C HIS A 4 -17.92 -24.78 6.09
N GLU A 5 -18.34 -25.69 6.96
CA GLU A 5 -17.70 -27.00 7.14
C GLU A 5 -18.49 -28.12 6.43
N CYS A 6 -19.80 -28.19 6.66
CA CYS A 6 -20.65 -29.22 6.05
C CYS A 6 -21.69 -28.67 5.07
N LYS A 7 -21.76 -27.34 4.88
CA LYS A 7 -22.72 -26.64 4.00
C LYS A 7 -24.20 -26.79 4.38
N ALA A 8 -24.51 -27.32 5.56
CA ALA A 8 -25.87 -27.36 6.06
C ALA A 8 -26.44 -25.95 6.26
N ASP A 9 -27.70 -25.78 5.88
CA ASP A 9 -28.49 -24.58 6.19
C ASP A 9 -28.96 -24.64 7.64
N ASN A 10 -28.53 -23.66 8.44
CA ASN A 10 -28.92 -23.54 9.84
C ASN A 10 -29.80 -22.30 10.05
N PRO A 11 -30.80 -22.35 10.96
CA PRO A 11 -31.59 -21.17 11.32
C PRO A 11 -30.72 -20.08 11.95
N ALA A 12 -31.16 -18.82 11.88
CA ALA A 12 -30.46 -17.70 12.51
C ALA A 12 -30.45 -17.85 14.04
N GLY A 13 -29.31 -17.60 14.69
CA GLY A 13 -29.17 -17.64 16.15
C GLY A 13 -28.69 -18.98 16.76
N HIS A 14 -28.56 -20.04 15.97
CA HIS A 14 -27.98 -21.30 16.45
C HIS A 14 -26.46 -21.16 16.69
N LYS A 15 -26.01 -21.54 17.90
CA LYS A 15 -24.59 -21.51 18.30
C LYS A 15 -23.74 -22.59 17.61
N PHE A 16 -24.37 -23.70 17.23
CA PHE A 16 -23.73 -24.85 16.61
C PHE A 16 -24.50 -25.30 15.36
N CYS A 17 -23.79 -25.92 14.43
CA CYS A 17 -24.37 -26.50 13.22
C CYS A 17 -25.13 -27.78 13.54
N GLY A 18 -26.41 -27.86 13.16
CA GLY A 18 -27.24 -29.06 13.35
C GLY A 18 -26.79 -30.27 12.55
N GLY A 19 -26.07 -30.07 11.43
CA GLY A 19 -25.56 -31.17 10.59
C GLY A 19 -24.23 -31.80 11.07
N CYS A 20 -23.24 -31.00 11.47
CA CYS A 20 -21.89 -31.50 11.81
C CYS A 20 -21.42 -31.18 13.23
N GLY A 21 -22.21 -30.47 14.03
CA GLY A 21 -21.89 -30.13 15.42
C GLY A 21 -20.86 -29.01 15.62
N LYS A 22 -20.20 -28.50 14.57
CA LYS A 22 -19.21 -27.42 14.70
C LYS A 22 -19.85 -26.08 15.06
N GLU A 23 -19.11 -25.26 15.81
CA GLU A 23 -19.53 -23.92 16.24
C GLU A 23 -19.74 -22.98 15.05
N LEU A 24 -20.91 -22.34 14.99
CA LEU A 24 -21.24 -21.35 13.98
C LEU A 24 -20.87 -19.98 14.51
N LYS A 25 -19.68 -19.48 14.14
CA LYS A 25 -19.31 -18.08 14.42
C LYS A 25 -20.21 -17.16 13.62
N ALA A 26 -21.24 -16.61 14.25
CA ALA A 26 -21.95 -15.47 13.71
C ALA A 26 -20.94 -14.32 13.55
N PRO A 27 -20.93 -13.59 12.41
CA PRO A 27 -20.28 -12.29 12.39
C PRO A 27 -20.95 -11.46 13.50
N PRO A 28 -20.17 -10.83 14.39
CA PRO A 28 -20.78 -9.96 15.40
C PRO A 28 -21.64 -8.96 14.64
N PRO A 29 -22.92 -8.79 15.00
CA PRO A 29 -23.70 -7.68 14.49
C PRO A 29 -22.92 -6.40 14.82
N ASP A 30 -23.22 -5.30 14.16
CA ASP A 30 -22.59 -4.01 14.43
C ASP A 30 -23.01 -3.55 15.83
N VAL A 31 -22.45 -4.17 16.88
CA VAL A 31 -22.88 -4.01 18.26
C VAL A 31 -22.43 -2.62 18.67
N LEU A 32 -23.40 -1.72 18.74
CA LEU A 32 -23.34 -0.51 19.52
C LEU A 32 -22.94 -0.92 20.93
N VAL A 33 -21.82 -0.42 21.43
CA VAL A 33 -21.41 -0.70 22.81
C VAL A 33 -22.51 -0.16 23.73
N GLU A 34 -23.02 -1.00 24.64
CA GLU A 34 -24.06 -0.60 25.60
C GLU A 34 -23.57 0.63 26.39
N GLY A 35 -24.18 1.79 26.11
CA GLY A 35 -23.83 3.08 26.74
C GLY A 35 -23.07 4.08 25.84
N ASP A 36 -22.61 3.71 24.64
CA ASP A 36 -22.00 4.66 23.69
C ASP A 36 -22.42 4.39 22.24
N PRO A 37 -23.29 5.23 21.64
CA PRO A 37 -23.77 5.05 20.27
C PRO A 37 -22.68 5.26 19.21
N THR A 38 -21.50 5.75 19.58
CA THR A 38 -20.39 6.05 18.66
C THR A 38 -19.28 5.00 18.65
N ALA A 39 -19.35 4.00 19.54
CA ALA A 39 -18.35 2.96 19.66
C ALA A 39 -18.79 1.66 18.97
N PHE A 40 -17.89 1.09 18.17
CA PHE A 40 -18.09 -0.15 17.41
C PHE A 40 -17.03 -1.17 17.79
N TYR A 41 -17.31 -2.45 17.60
CA TYR A 41 -16.26 -3.47 17.69
C TYR A 41 -15.43 -3.54 16.41
N CYS A 42 -14.14 -3.80 16.55
CA CYS A 42 -13.29 -3.97 15.38
C CYS A 42 -13.68 -5.25 14.62
N ASN A 43 -13.85 -5.13 13.30
CA ASN A 43 -14.25 -6.25 12.43
C ASN A 43 -13.28 -7.45 12.50
N LYS A 44 -11.99 -7.22 12.82
CA LYS A 44 -11.00 -8.29 13.05
C LYS A 44 -10.84 -8.71 14.51
N HIS A 45 -11.11 -7.81 15.45
CA HIS A 45 -10.89 -8.05 16.88
C HIS A 45 -12.19 -7.74 17.62
N THR A 46 -13.08 -8.73 17.69
CA THR A 46 -14.42 -8.61 18.29
C THR A 46 -14.40 -8.23 19.76
N LYS A 47 -13.28 -8.43 20.47
CA LYS A 47 -13.13 -8.06 21.89
C LYS A 47 -12.63 -6.63 22.11
N THR A 48 -12.37 -5.86 21.05
CA THR A 48 -11.81 -4.50 21.15
C THR A 48 -12.80 -3.48 20.61
N ILE A 49 -13.26 -2.59 21.50
CA ILE A 49 -14.07 -1.44 21.15
C ILE A 49 -13.20 -0.38 20.44
N THR A 50 -13.77 0.30 19.45
CA THR A 50 -13.10 1.33 18.67
C THR A 50 -14.09 2.37 18.16
N ARG A 51 -13.65 3.63 18.16
CA ARG A 51 -14.35 4.74 17.49
C ARG A 51 -13.72 5.09 16.13
N LEU A 52 -12.65 4.38 15.75
CA LEU A 52 -11.92 4.61 14.50
C LEU A 52 -12.58 3.83 13.35
N ARG A 53 -12.77 4.51 12.22
CA ARG A 53 -13.28 3.93 10.98
C ARG A 53 -12.30 4.19 9.83
N CYS A 54 -12.23 3.25 8.89
CA CYS A 54 -11.43 3.41 7.69
C CYS A 54 -11.98 4.55 6.82
N GLY A 55 -11.18 5.56 6.50
CA GLY A 55 -11.61 6.67 5.63
C GLY A 55 -11.87 6.28 4.16
N ARG A 56 -11.75 4.99 3.78
CA ARG A 56 -12.15 4.50 2.45
C ARG A 56 -13.50 3.80 2.45
N CYS A 57 -13.64 2.82 3.33
CA CYS A 57 -14.74 1.86 3.33
C CYS A 57 -15.58 1.92 4.62
N ALA A 58 -15.31 2.89 5.50
CA ALA A 58 -15.99 3.12 6.78
C ALA A 58 -15.96 1.94 7.77
N THR A 59 -15.22 0.87 7.50
CA THR A 59 -15.17 -0.29 8.40
C THR A 59 -14.52 0.05 9.74
N PRO A 60 -15.06 -0.44 10.87
CA PRO A 60 -14.49 -0.19 12.19
C PRO A 60 -13.14 -0.90 12.37
N ILE A 61 -12.12 -0.14 12.73
CA ILE A 61 -10.72 -0.59 12.86
C ILE A 61 -10.19 -0.28 14.25
N CYS A 62 -9.46 -1.21 14.89
CA CYS A 62 -8.75 -0.92 16.13
C CYS A 62 -7.36 -0.31 15.85
N PRO A 63 -6.68 0.30 16.85
CA PRO A 63 -5.33 0.83 16.70
C PRO A 63 -4.31 -0.19 16.17
N ARG A 64 -4.52 -1.50 16.43
CA ARG A 64 -3.67 -2.59 15.91
C ARG A 64 -3.95 -2.94 14.44
N CYS A 65 -5.14 -2.65 13.93
CA CYS A 65 -5.54 -2.89 12.54
C CYS A 65 -5.42 -1.66 11.65
N MET A 66 -5.26 -0.48 12.25
CA MET A 66 -5.05 0.78 11.57
C MET A 66 -3.71 0.79 10.85
N VAL A 67 -3.73 1.23 9.59
CA VAL A 67 -2.56 1.57 8.80
C VAL A 67 -2.65 3.05 8.47
N GLN A 68 -1.57 3.80 8.66
CA GLN A 68 -1.52 5.19 8.21
C GLN A 68 -1.40 5.22 6.69
N GLY A 69 -2.38 5.82 6.02
CA GLY A 69 -2.29 6.20 4.62
C GLY A 69 -2.09 7.71 4.50
N VAL A 70 -1.80 8.17 3.27
CA VAL A 70 -1.61 9.59 2.93
C VAL A 70 -2.78 10.49 3.32
N ALA A 71 -4.00 9.93 3.34
CA ALA A 71 -5.23 10.62 3.69
C ALA A 71 -5.84 10.06 4.99
N GLY A 72 -5.00 9.73 5.98
CA GLY A 72 -5.40 9.30 7.31
C GLY A 72 -5.53 7.78 7.49
N ALA A 73 -6.30 7.38 8.52
CA ALA A 73 -6.43 6.00 8.95
C ALA A 73 -7.14 5.10 7.92
N ARG A 74 -6.49 3.99 7.55
CA ARG A 74 -7.02 2.98 6.61
C ARG A 74 -6.95 1.58 7.21
N CYS A 75 -7.84 0.69 6.77
CA CYS A 75 -7.74 -0.73 7.10
C CYS A 75 -6.69 -1.43 6.24
N LYS A 76 -6.17 -2.59 6.68
CA LYS A 76 -5.17 -3.37 5.93
C LYS A 76 -5.61 -3.76 4.51
N ALA A 77 -6.91 -3.94 4.26
CA ALA A 77 -7.41 -4.25 2.92
C ALA A 77 -7.29 -3.04 1.97
N CYS A 78 -7.67 -1.85 2.44
CA CYS A 78 -7.58 -0.62 1.64
C CYS A 78 -6.15 -0.06 1.55
N ALA A 79 -5.30 -0.34 2.54
CA ALA A 79 -3.90 0.11 2.54
C ALA A 79 -3.01 -0.66 1.56
N LYS A 80 -3.43 -1.85 1.09
CA LYS A 80 -2.73 -2.59 0.03
C LYS A 80 -2.78 -1.79 -1.26
N ASN A 81 -1.70 -1.06 -1.54
CA ASN A 81 -1.59 -0.27 -2.75
C ASN A 81 -1.26 -1.20 -3.91
N LYS A 82 -2.23 -1.43 -4.80
CA LYS A 82 -1.99 -2.12 -6.08
C LYS A 82 -1.60 -1.15 -7.19
N VAL A 83 -1.37 0.13 -6.85
CA VAL A 83 -1.06 1.14 -7.85
C VAL A 83 0.36 0.87 -8.36
N PRO A 84 0.54 0.61 -9.67
CA PRO A 84 1.86 0.33 -10.21
C PRO A 84 2.75 1.55 -10.04
N ILE A 85 3.94 1.35 -9.47
CA ILE A 85 4.97 2.37 -9.41
C ILE A 85 5.40 2.62 -10.86
N ARG A 86 4.98 3.75 -11.44
CA ARG A 86 5.38 4.12 -12.80
C ARG A 86 6.80 4.66 -12.78
N ILE A 87 7.74 3.81 -13.15
CA ILE A 87 9.18 4.10 -13.23
C ILE A 87 9.45 5.30 -14.16
N THR A 88 8.58 5.56 -15.15
CA THR A 88 8.63 6.72 -16.05
C THR A 88 8.66 8.06 -15.32
N GLY A 89 8.03 8.18 -14.14
CA GLY A 89 8.07 9.40 -13.33
C GLY A 89 9.42 9.64 -12.65
N VAL A 90 10.19 8.58 -12.40
CA VAL A 90 11.51 8.63 -11.76
C VAL A 90 12.61 8.93 -12.80
N LEU A 91 12.47 8.44 -14.03
CA LEU A 91 13.49 8.63 -15.07
C LEU A 91 13.49 10.02 -15.73
N HIS A 92 12.44 10.83 -15.58
CA HIS A 92 12.37 12.13 -16.26
C HIS A 92 13.49 13.11 -15.86
N GLY A 93 14.16 12.88 -14.73
CA GLY A 93 15.35 13.63 -14.30
C GLY A 93 16.70 13.07 -14.79
N ALA A 94 16.76 11.79 -15.16
CA ALA A 94 18.01 11.10 -15.50
C ALA A 94 18.50 11.38 -16.94
N GLY A 95 17.61 11.79 -17.85
CA GLY A 95 18.01 12.13 -19.22
C GLY A 95 18.92 13.37 -19.28
N LYS A 96 18.72 14.35 -18.38
CA LYS A 96 19.47 15.61 -18.39
C LYS A 96 20.91 15.49 -17.90
N THR A 97 21.23 14.45 -17.12
CA THR A 97 22.59 14.22 -16.61
C THR A 97 23.50 13.48 -17.60
N ILE A 98 22.93 12.74 -18.56
CA ILE A 98 23.71 12.04 -19.60
C ILE A 98 24.16 13.01 -20.70
N GLU A 99 23.30 13.93 -21.14
CA GLU A 99 23.67 14.94 -22.17
C GLU A 99 24.74 15.93 -21.66
N SER A 100 24.68 16.34 -20.39
CA SER A 100 25.64 17.28 -19.81
C SER A 100 27.03 16.69 -19.57
N GLY A 101 27.15 15.36 -19.40
CA GLY A 101 28.44 14.68 -19.26
C GLY A 101 29.23 14.54 -20.57
N MET A 102 28.56 14.56 -21.73
CA MET A 102 29.19 14.35 -23.03
C MET A 102 29.65 15.62 -23.73
N GLN A 103 29.14 16.79 -23.35
CA GLN A 103 29.55 18.08 -23.93
C GLN A 103 30.98 18.50 -23.53
N GLY A 104 31.44 18.14 -22.32
CA GLY A 104 32.77 18.53 -21.81
C GLY A 104 33.95 17.74 -22.39
N ARG A 105 33.71 16.49 -22.81
CA ARG A 105 34.76 15.55 -23.23
C ARG A 105 35.15 15.67 -24.71
N ARG A 106 34.33 16.34 -25.53
CA ARG A 106 34.59 16.59 -26.96
C ARG A 106 35.51 17.80 -27.18
N SER A 107 35.48 18.77 -26.27
CA SER A 107 36.28 20.00 -26.33
C SER A 107 37.77 19.74 -26.09
N THR A 108 38.12 18.95 -25.07
CA THR A 108 39.52 18.66 -24.71
C THR A 108 40.28 17.86 -25.76
N LEU A 109 39.61 16.94 -26.47
CA LEU A 109 40.25 16.19 -27.56
C LEU A 109 40.64 17.08 -28.74
N TRP A 110 39.82 18.08 -29.07
CA TRP A 110 40.11 19.03 -30.15
C TRP A 110 41.34 19.91 -29.83
N TYR A 111 41.48 20.35 -28.57
CA TYR A 111 42.66 21.12 -28.14
C TYR A 111 43.96 20.31 -28.16
N MET A 112 43.93 19.02 -27.81
CA MET A 112 45.11 18.16 -27.87
C MET A 112 45.59 17.95 -29.33
N VAL A 113 44.66 17.76 -30.27
CA VAL A 113 44.99 17.64 -31.70
C VAL A 113 45.59 18.95 -32.25
N ILE A 114 45.04 20.11 -31.88
CA ILE A 114 45.61 21.40 -32.27
C ILE A 114 47.04 21.55 -31.71
N LEU A 115 47.25 21.22 -30.43
CA LEU A 115 48.58 21.33 -29.80
C LEU A 115 49.62 20.43 -30.48
N ASP A 116 49.29 19.19 -30.82
CA ASP A 116 50.20 18.29 -31.53
C ASP A 116 50.57 18.84 -32.93
N ILE A 117 49.62 19.42 -33.66
CA ILE A 117 49.89 20.05 -34.95
C ILE A 117 50.87 21.23 -34.78
N ILE A 118 50.64 22.10 -33.79
CA ILE A 118 51.53 23.24 -33.51
C ILE A 118 52.92 22.75 -33.13
N ILE A 119 53.02 21.79 -32.21
CA ILE A 119 54.31 21.21 -31.79
C ILE A 119 55.04 20.60 -32.98
N SER A 120 54.34 19.90 -33.89
CA SER A 120 54.95 19.31 -35.09
C SER A 120 55.50 20.34 -36.08
N LEU A 121 54.89 21.53 -36.15
CA LEU A 121 55.34 22.64 -37.01
C LEU A 121 56.59 23.34 -36.46
N PHE A 122 56.74 23.41 -35.13
CA PHE A 122 57.93 23.97 -34.48
C PHE A 122 59.07 22.97 -34.30
N ARG A 123 58.81 21.66 -34.46
CA ARG A 123 59.82 20.59 -34.33
C ARG A 123 60.48 20.22 -35.67
N ARG A 124 60.38 21.10 -36.67
CA ARG A 124 60.97 20.97 -38.01
C ARG A 124 61.93 22.12 -38.26
#